data_AF-A0A530QJA5-F1
#
_entry.id   AF-A0A530QJA5-F1
#
_cell.length_a   1.000
_cell.length_b   1.000
_cell.length_c   1.000
_cell.angle_alpha   90.00
_cell.angle_beta   90.00
_cell.angle_gamma   90.00
#
_symmetry.space_group_name_H-M   'P 1'
#
loop_
_entity.id
_entity.type
_entity.pdbx_description
1 polymer ?
#
loop_
_entity_poly.entity_id
_entity_poly.type
_entity_poly.pdbx_seq_one_letter_code
_entity_poly.pdbx_strand_id
1 'polypeptide(L)'
;LGRFPLPIEVNPFGLRATEIAVAAAAGRLGLSGPVTLRMTGGQPFVTDGGHFILDASFGRIPDTRALSNALHAIPGVVEHGLFIGLASAAIIAGDGVQTVHAARKPGSSTDHD
;
A
#
# COMPACT_ATOMS: atom_id res chain seq x y z
N LEU A 1 7.30 -6.55 4.67
CA LEU A 1 7.02 -5.57 3.59
C LEU A 1 7.75 -4.26 3.89
N GLY A 2 7.92 -3.39 2.88
CA GLY A 2 8.40 -2.01 3.07
C GLY A 2 9.70 -1.60 2.36
N ARG A 3 10.47 -2.56 1.81
CA ARG A 3 11.69 -2.23 1.04
C ARG A 3 11.36 -1.58 -0.30
N PHE A 4 10.36 -2.13 -1.00
CA PHE A 4 9.78 -1.49 -2.17
C PHE A 4 8.89 -0.32 -1.68
N PRO A 5 8.99 0.89 -2.28
CA PRO A 5 8.17 2.02 -1.89
C PRO A 5 6.68 1.68 -1.98
N LEU A 6 5.92 2.00 -0.95
CA LEU A 6 4.48 1.78 -0.93
C LEU A 6 3.79 2.82 -1.82
N PRO A 7 3.09 2.43 -2.90
CA PRO A 7 2.28 3.35 -3.68
C PRO A 7 1.02 3.71 -2.89
N ILE A 8 0.71 5.00 -2.81
CA ILE A 8 -0.50 5.54 -2.18
C ILE A 8 -1.18 6.42 -3.24
N GLU A 9 -2.36 6.02 -3.69
CA GLU A 9 -3.14 6.77 -4.68
C GLU A 9 -3.90 7.89 -3.98
N VAL A 10 -3.79 9.11 -4.51
CA VAL A 10 -4.31 10.32 -3.85
C VAL A 10 -5.00 11.25 -4.84
N ASN A 11 -6.00 11.97 -4.33
CA ASN A 11 -6.68 13.02 -5.07
C ASN A 11 -5.69 14.17 -5.42
N PRO A 12 -5.75 14.71 -6.65
CA PRO A 12 -4.95 15.89 -7.01
C PRO A 12 -5.29 17.11 -6.16
N PHE A 13 -6.57 17.27 -5.80
CA PHE A 13 -7.02 18.34 -4.92
C PHE A 13 -6.48 18.14 -3.50
N GLY A 14 -5.89 19.19 -2.94
CA GLY A 14 -5.34 19.14 -1.59
C GLY A 14 -4.07 18.28 -1.48
N LEU A 15 -3.40 17.93 -2.59
CA LEU A 15 -2.22 17.06 -2.62
C LEU A 15 -1.22 17.35 -1.50
N ARG A 16 -0.85 18.62 -1.31
CA ARG A 16 0.13 19.00 -0.29
C ARG A 16 -0.34 18.70 1.14
N ALA A 17 -1.63 18.88 1.43
CA ALA A 17 -2.20 18.53 2.72
C ALA A 17 -2.23 17.01 2.92
N THR A 18 -2.59 16.25 1.87
CA THR A 18 -2.57 14.79 1.88
C THR A 18 -1.16 14.24 2.12
N GLU A 19 -0.13 14.79 1.45
CA GLU A 19 1.27 14.45 1.67
C GLU A 19 1.69 14.62 3.14
N ILE A 20 1.36 15.78 3.75
CA ILE A 20 1.66 16.07 5.15
C ILE A 20 0.94 15.07 6.06
N ALA A 21 -0.34 14.78 5.79
CA ALA A 21 -1.13 13.85 6.57
C ALA A 21 -0.58 12.41 6.50
N VAL A 22 -0.16 11.96 5.30
CA VAL A 22 0.47 10.65 5.08
C VAL A 22 1.77 10.56 5.88
N ALA A 23 2.65 11.55 5.78
CA ALA A 23 3.89 11.59 6.53
C ALA A 23 3.64 11.58 8.05
N ALA A 24 2.66 12.35 8.53
CA ALA A 24 2.30 12.39 9.94
C ALA A 24 1.69 11.06 10.43
N ALA A 25 0.83 10.41 9.64
CA ALA A 25 0.26 9.12 9.96
C ALA A 25 1.32 8.02 10.06
N ALA A 26 2.24 7.98 9.10
CA ALA A 26 3.39 7.09 9.13
C ALA A 26 4.28 7.36 10.37
N GLY A 27 4.57 8.62 10.67
CA GLY A 27 5.35 9.02 11.83
C GLY A 27 4.74 8.57 13.17
N ARG A 28 3.41 8.64 13.33
CA ARG A 28 2.71 8.12 14.52
C ARG A 28 2.86 6.60 14.71
N LEU A 29 3.15 5.87 13.63
CA LEU A 29 3.40 4.43 13.65
C LEU A 29 4.91 4.11 13.73
N GLY A 30 5.76 5.11 13.98
CA GLY A 30 7.21 4.94 14.05
C GLY A 30 7.86 4.68 12.69
N LEU A 31 7.19 5.02 11.59
CA LEU A 31 7.74 4.92 10.24
C LEU A 31 8.37 6.25 9.82
N SER A 32 9.51 6.16 9.14
CA SER A 32 10.22 7.31 8.60
C SER A 32 10.72 6.99 7.20
N GLY A 33 10.77 7.99 6.33
CA GLY A 33 11.27 7.85 4.97
C GLY A 33 10.67 8.89 4.04
N PRO A 34 11.21 9.03 2.81
CA PRO A 34 10.68 9.97 1.85
C PRO A 34 9.31 9.51 1.34
N VAL A 35 8.42 10.49 1.16
CA VAL A 35 7.14 10.36 0.46
C VAL A 35 7.23 11.28 -0.75
N THR A 36 7.27 10.71 -1.94
CA THR A 36 7.55 11.45 -3.18
C THR A 36 6.45 11.26 -4.19
N LEU A 37 6.04 12.34 -4.87
CA LEU A 37 5.13 12.25 -6.00
C LEU A 37 5.75 11.44 -7.13
N ARG A 38 5.02 10.46 -7.65
CA ARG A 38 5.44 9.68 -8.80
C ARG A 38 5.44 10.54 -10.05
N MET A 39 6.54 10.52 -10.78
CA MET A 39 6.74 11.30 -12.00
C MET A 39 6.95 10.38 -13.20
N THR A 40 6.36 10.74 -14.35
CA THR A 40 6.60 10.10 -15.64
C THR A 40 6.87 11.19 -16.68
N GLY A 41 8.03 11.14 -17.34
CA GLY A 41 8.37 12.14 -18.36
C GLY A 41 8.42 13.59 -17.85
N GLY A 42 8.75 13.80 -16.58
CA GLY A 42 8.84 15.13 -15.97
C GLY A 42 7.50 15.74 -15.52
N GLN A 43 6.39 15.02 -15.65
CA GLN A 43 5.07 15.40 -15.14
C GLN A 43 4.59 14.39 -14.08
N PRO A 44 3.69 14.80 -13.17
CA PRO A 44 3.04 13.86 -12.27
C PRO A 44 2.39 12.71 -13.04
N PHE A 45 2.63 11.48 -12.60
CA PHE A 45 1.91 10.32 -13.12
C PHE A 45 0.44 10.42 -12.74
N VAL A 46 -0.45 10.20 -13.71
CA VAL A 46 -1.89 10.18 -13.53
C VAL A 46 -2.39 8.76 -13.76
N THR A 47 -3.13 8.22 -12.80
CA THR A 47 -3.77 6.90 -12.92
C THR A 47 -4.94 6.96 -13.89
N ASP A 48 -5.45 5.81 -14.35
CA ASP A 48 -6.67 5.76 -15.17
C ASP A 48 -7.88 6.38 -14.45
N GLY A 49 -7.87 6.38 -13.11
CA GLY A 49 -8.88 7.04 -12.27
C GLY A 49 -8.71 8.55 -12.13
N GLY A 50 -7.69 9.16 -12.74
CA GLY A 50 -7.42 10.59 -12.66
C GLY A 50 -6.71 11.03 -11.37
N HIS A 51 -6.08 10.11 -10.64
CA HIS A 51 -5.41 10.38 -9.37
C HIS A 51 -3.89 10.44 -9.52
N PHE A 52 -3.22 10.97 -8.51
CA PHE A 52 -1.77 10.92 -8.40
C PHE A 52 -1.32 9.75 -7.53
N ILE A 53 -0.03 9.41 -7.58
CA ILE A 53 0.57 8.43 -6.68
C ILE A 53 1.69 9.07 -5.86
N LEU A 54 1.64 8.91 -4.55
CA LEU A 54 2.76 9.12 -3.65
C LEU A 54 3.47 7.80 -3.40
N ASP A 55 4.77 7.76 -3.65
CA ASP A 55 5.64 6.63 -3.33
C ASP A 55 6.30 6.84 -1.95
N ALA A 56 5.90 6.03 -0.98
CA ALA A 56 6.36 6.11 0.40
C ALA A 56 7.42 5.05 0.72
N SER A 57 8.67 5.49 0.90
CA SER A 57 9.82 4.59 1.11
C SER A 57 10.18 4.44 2.58
N PHE A 58 9.38 3.66 3.33
CA PHE A 58 9.60 3.47 4.77
C PHE A 58 10.68 2.43 5.12
N GLY A 59 11.17 1.67 4.15
CA GLY A 59 12.18 0.61 4.33
C GLY A 59 11.62 -0.66 4.99
N ARG A 60 10.87 -0.51 6.09
CA ARG A 60 10.17 -1.60 6.78
C ARG A 60 8.81 -1.13 7.28
N ILE A 61 7.79 -1.97 7.08
CA ILE A 61 6.44 -1.76 7.59
C ILE A 61 6.11 -2.97 8.50
N PRO A 62 6.26 -2.84 9.83
CA PRO A 62 6.05 -3.95 10.77
C PRO A 62 4.57 -4.26 10.98
N ASP A 63 3.72 -3.24 11.06
CA ASP A 63 2.26 -3.38 11.17
C ASP A 63 1.57 -2.80 9.93
N THR A 64 1.28 -3.69 8.98
CA THR A 64 0.65 -3.31 7.71
C THR A 64 -0.82 -2.95 7.88
N ARG A 65 -1.53 -3.54 8.85
CA ARG A 65 -2.95 -3.24 9.09
C ARG A 65 -3.11 -1.88 9.73
N ALA A 66 -2.27 -1.55 10.70
CA ALA A 66 -2.27 -0.22 11.32
C ALA A 66 -1.99 0.88 10.28
N LEU A 67 -0.98 0.67 9.42
CA LEU A 67 -0.68 1.62 8.35
C LEU A 67 -1.83 1.74 7.35
N SER A 68 -2.40 0.61 6.91
CA SER A 68 -3.54 0.60 5.99
C SER A 68 -4.74 1.39 6.55
N ASN A 69 -5.14 1.11 7.78
CA ASN A 69 -6.22 1.82 8.45
C ASN A 69 -5.93 3.32 8.59
N ALA A 70 -4.68 3.67 8.95
CA ALA A 70 -4.28 5.06 9.11
C ALA A 70 -4.30 5.84 7.78
N LEU A 71 -3.93 5.19 6.67
CA LEU A 71 -3.97 5.79 5.33
C LEU A 71 -5.41 5.96 4.83
N HIS A 72 -6.28 4.95 4.99
CA HIS A 72 -7.71 5.06 4.64
C HIS A 72 -8.43 6.16 5.40
N ALA A 73 -7.98 6.48 6.61
CA ALA A 73 -8.57 7.54 7.42
C ALA A 73 -8.21 8.97 6.95
N ILE A 74 -7.29 9.14 5.99
CA ILE A 74 -6.85 10.45 5.51
C ILE A 74 -7.75 10.90 4.35
N PRO A 75 -8.50 12.00 4.49
CA PRO A 75 -9.20 12.60 3.36
C PRO A 75 -8.20 13.00 2.28
N GLY A 76 -8.42 12.51 1.07
CA GLY A 76 -7.52 12.69 -0.06
C GLY A 76 -6.76 11.43 -0.46
N VAL A 77 -6.60 10.44 0.42
CA VAL A 77 -6.16 9.09 0.03
C VAL A 77 -7.33 8.37 -0.62
N VAL A 78 -7.10 7.83 -1.81
CA VAL A 78 -8.06 7.03 -2.57
C VAL A 78 -7.90 5.55 -2.21
N GLU A 79 -6.66 5.04 -2.33
CA GLU A 79 -6.30 3.65 -2.09
C GLU A 79 -4.80 3.52 -1.84
N HIS A 80 -4.33 2.31 -1.52
CA HIS A 80 -2.90 2.03 -1.34
C HIS A 80 -2.48 0.61 -1.76
N GLY A 81 -1.20 0.42 -2.02
CA GLY A 81 -0.64 -0.87 -2.48
C GLY A 81 -0.53 -1.99 -1.43
N LEU A 82 -1.20 -1.90 -0.28
CA LEU A 82 -1.18 -2.96 0.75
C LEU A 82 -2.33 -3.95 0.54
N PHE A 83 -2.05 -5.07 -0.13
CA PHE A 83 -3.02 -6.15 -0.37
C PHE A 83 -3.06 -7.14 0.80
N ILE A 84 -3.68 -6.74 1.92
CA ILE A 84 -3.64 -7.52 3.16
C ILE A 84 -4.78 -8.55 3.21
N GLY A 85 -4.41 -9.84 3.17
CA GLY A 85 -5.37 -10.94 3.30
C GLY A 85 -6.26 -11.16 2.07
N LEU A 86 -5.87 -10.61 0.92
CA LEU A 86 -6.57 -10.77 -0.36
C LEU A 86 -6.03 -11.97 -1.16
N ALA A 87 -4.71 -12.16 -1.19
CA ALA A 87 -4.09 -13.29 -1.90
C ALA A 87 -4.32 -14.60 -1.14
N SER A 88 -4.92 -15.59 -1.81
CA SER A 88 -5.08 -16.96 -1.30
C SER A 88 -3.93 -17.89 -1.69
N ALA A 89 -3.24 -17.57 -2.79
CA ALA A 89 -2.04 -18.26 -3.25
C ALA A 89 -1.13 -17.31 -4.05
N ALA A 90 0.14 -17.68 -4.18
CA ALA A 90 1.13 -17.02 -5.02
C ALA A 90 1.92 -18.08 -5.82
N ILE A 91 2.02 -17.91 -7.13
CA ILE A 91 2.87 -18.72 -8.01
C ILE A 91 4.21 -18.01 -8.13
N ILE A 92 5.29 -18.66 -7.69
CA ILE A 92 6.63 -18.08 -7.61
C ILE A 92 7.56 -18.85 -8.54
N ALA A 93 8.21 -18.14 -9.46
CA ALA A 93 9.26 -18.67 -10.33
C ALA A 93 10.65 -18.39 -9.73
N GLY A 94 11.47 -19.42 -9.61
CA GLY A 94 12.88 -19.39 -9.19
C GLY A 94 13.65 -20.49 -9.94
N ASP A 95 14.32 -21.40 -9.22
CA ASP A 95 14.94 -22.61 -9.80
C ASP A 95 13.91 -23.63 -10.38
N GLY A 96 12.62 -23.31 -10.23
CA GLY A 96 11.46 -23.99 -10.77
C GLY A 96 10.21 -23.15 -10.49
N VAL A 97 9.02 -23.70 -10.74
CA VAL A 97 7.75 -23.03 -10.40
C VAL A 97 7.16 -23.68 -9.16
N GLN A 98 6.83 -22.87 -8.15
CA GLN A 98 6.18 -23.32 -6.92
C GLN A 98 4.92 -22.50 -6.63
N THR A 99 3.92 -23.14 -6.01
CA THR A 99 2.72 -22.46 -5.52
C THR A 99 2.75 -22.40 -4.00
N VAL A 100 2.70 -21.20 -3.45
CA VAL A 100 2.61 -20.93 -2.01
C VAL A 100 1.19 -20.52 -1.66
N HIS A 101 0.53 -21.25 -0.76
CA HIS A 101 -0.81 -20.92 -0.30
C HIS A 101 -0.75 -20.03 0.95
N ALA A 102 -1.70 -19.09 1.06
CA ALA A 102 -1.87 -18.30 2.27
C ALA A 102 -2.27 -19.21 3.44
N ALA A 103 -1.78 -18.89 4.64
CA ALA A 103 -2.16 -19.61 5.85
C ALA A 103 -3.68 -19.47 6.06
N ARG A 104 -4.38 -20.61 6.22
CA ARG A 104 -5.82 -20.63 6.50
C ARG A 104 -6.06 -19.94 7.84
N LYS A 105 -7.02 -19.01 7.92
CA LYS A 105 -7.49 -18.53 9.22
C LYS A 105 -8.08 -19.72 9.99
N PRO A 106 -7.69 -19.95 11.25
CA PRO A 106 -8.38 -20.93 12.08
C PRO A 106 -9.87 -20.55 12.16
N GLY A 107 -10.77 -21.47 11.81
CA GLY A 107 -12.22 -21.28 11.95
C GLY A 107 -13.02 -20.88 10.70
N SER A 108 -12.44 -20.80 9.50
CA SER A 108 -13.25 -20.70 8.28
C SER A 108 -13.72 -22.09 7.84
N SER A 109 -14.86 -22.55 8.36
CA SER A 109 -15.62 -23.64 7.77
C SER A 109 -16.27 -23.13 6.49
N THR A 110 -15.79 -23.59 5.34
CA THR A 110 -16.58 -23.60 4.11
C THR A 110 -16.90 -25.05 3.82
N ASP A 111 -17.80 -25.63 4.62
CA ASP A 111 -18.63 -26.75 4.18
C ASP A 111 -19.88 -26.12 3.56
N HIS A 112 -19.84 -25.99 2.25
CA HIS A 112 -21.04 -26.02 1.43
C HIS A 112 -20.89 -27.25 0.56
N ASP A 113 -21.34 -28.38 1.11
CA ASP A 113 -21.98 -29.43 0.33
C ASP A 113 -23.22 -28.87 -0.39
#